data_AF-A0AAD0M6A5-F1
#
_entry.id   AF-A0AAD0M6A5-F1
#
_cell.length_a   1.000
_cell.length_b   1.000
_cell.length_c   1.000
_cell.angle_alpha   90.00
_cell.angle_beta   90.00
_cell.angle_gamma   90.00
#
_symmetry.space_group_name_H-M   'P 1'
#
loop_
_entity.id
_entity.type
_entity.pdbx_description
1 polymer ?
#
loop_
_entity_poly.entity_id
_entity_poly.type
_entity_poly.pdbx_seq_one_letter_code
_entity_poly.pdbx_strand_id
1 'polypeptide(L)' 'MTRLSSKNQGLTYLGPSSDYRTNRWRIECPACGHTFEPATTMLTAQHLMCPRAKCSVDLAIDYNAEKVILIT' A
#
# COMPACT_ATOMS: atom_id res chain seq x y z
N MET A 1 -9.21 -1.98 28.93
CA MET A 1 -7.95 -2.68 28.57
C MET A 1 -7.79 -2.62 27.07
N THR A 2 -6.89 -1.75 26.62
CA THR A 2 -6.74 -1.24 25.26
C THR A 2 -5.93 -2.22 24.41
N ARG A 3 -6.53 -2.83 23.38
CA ARG A 3 -5.75 -3.48 22.31
C ARG A 3 -5.62 -2.50 21.15
N LEU A 4 -4.59 -1.66 21.21
CA LEU A 4 -4.02 -1.04 20.01
C LEU A 4 -3.41 -2.18 19.18
N SER A 5 -4.23 -2.82 18.37
CA SER A 5 -3.76 -3.74 17.33
C SER A 5 -3.16 -2.88 16.23
N SER A 6 -1.85 -2.60 16.32
CA SER A 6 -1.03 -2.01 15.26
C SER A 6 -0.95 -2.97 14.05
N LYS A 7 -2.09 -3.27 13.42
CA LYS A 7 -2.11 -3.89 12.11
C LYS A 7 -1.60 -2.82 11.15
N ASN A 8 -0.48 -3.06 10.48
CA ASN A 8 -0.06 -2.27 9.32
C ASN A 8 -1.27 -2.16 8.40
N GLN A 9 -1.90 -0.98 8.37
CA GLN A 9 -3.20 -0.79 7.75
C GLN A 9 -3.01 -0.82 6.24
N GLY A 10 -3.18 -2.02 5.68
CA GLY A 10 -3.26 -2.26 4.26
C GLY A 10 -1.94 -2.28 3.50
N LEU A 11 -0.80 -2.57 4.12
CA LEU A 11 0.44 -2.82 3.40
C LEU A 11 1.05 -4.16 3.80
N THR A 12 1.47 -4.96 2.83
CA THR A 12 2.12 -6.27 3.06
C THR A 12 3.29 -6.45 2.10
N TYR A 13 4.48 -6.73 2.62
CA TYR A 13 5.64 -7.08 1.81
C TYR A 13 5.51 -8.51 1.27
N LEU A 14 5.69 -8.70 -0.03
CA LEU A 14 5.59 -10.00 -0.70
C LEU A 14 6.96 -10.60 -1.07
N GLY A 15 8.05 -9.87 -0.84
CA GLY A 15 9.41 -10.26 -1.25
C GLY A 15 9.94 -9.47 -2.45
N PRO A 16 11.12 -9.81 -2.96
CA PRO A 16 11.69 -9.18 -4.14
C PRO A 16 10.92 -9.53 -5.43
N SER A 17 11.06 -8.70 -6.46
CA SER A 17 10.62 -9.00 -7.81
C SER A 17 11.44 -10.14 -8.43
N SER A 18 10.93 -10.75 -9.51
CA SER A 18 11.60 -11.86 -10.20
C SER A 18 12.96 -11.51 -10.79
N ASP A 19 13.17 -10.23 -11.14
CA ASP A 19 14.43 -9.69 -11.64
C ASP A 19 15.32 -9.11 -10.52
N TYR A 20 14.88 -9.20 -9.26
CA TYR A 20 15.58 -8.73 -8.05
C TYR A 20 15.93 -7.23 -8.05
N ARG A 21 15.25 -6.43 -8.88
CA ARG A 21 15.47 -4.98 -8.96
C ARG A 21 14.51 -4.21 -8.08
N THR A 22 13.31 -4.72 -7.85
CA THR A 22 12.27 -4.02 -7.09
C THR A 22 11.72 -4.91 -5.99
N ASN A 23 10.95 -4.31 -5.08
CA ASN A 23 10.20 -5.04 -4.07
C ASN A 23 8.77 -5.25 -4.55
N ARG A 24 8.14 -6.33 -4.10
CA ARG A 24 6.71 -6.57 -4.31
C ARG A 24 5.98 -6.26 -3.03
N TRP A 25 4.92 -5.50 -3.17
CA TRP A 25 4.07 -5.09 -2.07
C TRP A 25 2.62 -5.32 -2.46
N ARG A 26 1.81 -5.73 -1.50
CA ARG A 26 0.35 -5.76 -1.61
C ARG A 26 -0.19 -4.60 -0.80
N ILE A 27 -1.00 -3.78 -1.46
CA ILE A 27 -1.70 -2.65 -0.86
C ILE A 27 -3.18 -2.99 -0.76
N GLU A 28 -3.79 -2.76 0.38
CA GLU A 28 -5.23 -2.75 0.60
C GLU A 28 -5.69 -1.29 0.74
N CYS A 29 -6.60 -0.86 -0.14
CA CYS A 29 -7.16 0.47 -0.06
C CYS A 29 -8.05 0.61 1.19
N PRO A 30 -7.78 1.55 2.11
CA PRO A 30 -8.56 1.70 3.34
C PRO A 30 -10.00 2.18 3.10
N ALA A 31 -10.30 2.82 1.96
CA ALA A 31 -11.66 3.28 1.65
C ALA A 31 -12.57 2.18 1.08
N CYS A 32 -12.04 1.30 0.23
CA CYS A 32 -12.86 0.31 -0.48
C CYS A 32 -12.49 -1.16 -0.20
N GLY A 33 -11.46 -1.41 0.60
CA GLY A 33 -10.94 -2.75 0.90
C GLY A 33 -10.33 -3.47 -0.31
N HIS A 34 -10.15 -2.78 -1.44
CA HIS A 34 -9.60 -3.40 -2.63
C HIS A 34 -8.10 -3.60 -2.50
N THR A 35 -7.65 -4.82 -2.74
CA THR A 35 -6.23 -5.17 -2.73
C THR A 35 -5.64 -5.15 -4.13
N PHE A 36 -4.46 -4.56 -4.29
CA PHE A 36 -3.71 -4.53 -5.54
C PHE A 36 -2.20 -4.51 -5.28
N GLU A 37 -1.42 -4.80 -6.32
CA GLU A 37 0.05 -4.76 -6.27
C GLU A 37 0.53 -3.62 -7.20
N PRO A 38 1.25 -2.61 -6.69
CA PRO A 38 1.77 -1.52 -7.51
C PRO A 38 2.98 -2.01 -8.33
N ALA A 39 3.15 -1.43 -9.52
CA ALA A 39 4.18 -1.88 -10.48
C ALA A 39 5.62 -1.54 -10.07
N THR A 40 5.84 -0.52 -9.24
CA THR A 40 7.18 -0.04 -8.87
C THR A 40 7.26 0.35 -7.40
N THR A 41 8.26 -0.18 -6.70
CA THR A 41 8.51 0.11 -5.27
C THR A 41 9.98 0.39 -4.98
N MET A 42 10.74 0.86 -5.98
CA MET A 42 12.09 1.40 -5.74
C MET A 42 12.08 2.70 -4.92
N LEU A 43 10.89 3.23 -4.61
CA LEU A 43 10.71 4.47 -3.89
C LEU A 43 10.44 4.17 -2.41
N THR A 44 10.90 5.05 -1.52
CA THR A 44 10.54 5.03 -0.10
C THR A 44 9.06 5.34 0.13
N ALA A 45 8.48 6.20 -0.71
CA ALA A 45 7.05 6.52 -0.70
C ALA A 45 6.51 6.63 -2.13
N GLN A 46 5.22 6.37 -2.31
CA GLN A 46 4.53 6.46 -3.59
C GLN A 46 3.15 7.04 -3.41
N HIS A 47 2.76 7.94 -4.32
CA HIS A 47 1.40 8.43 -4.42
C HIS A 47 0.73 7.77 -5.62
N LEU A 48 -0.45 7.20 -5.42
CA LEU A 48 -1.23 6.60 -6.51
C LEU A 48 -2.72 6.66 -6.21
N MET A 49 -3.51 6.69 -7.27
CA MET A 49 -4.96 6.56 -7.17
C MET A 49 -5.33 5.08 -7.04
N CYS A 50 -6.30 4.77 -6.18
CA CYS A 50 -6.83 3.42 -6.07
C CYS A 50 -7.32 2.93 -7.46
N PRO A 51 -6.84 1.76 -7.95
CA PRO A 51 -7.17 1.29 -9.30
C PRO A 51 -8.64 0.84 -9.44
N ARG A 52 -9.37 0.76 -8.33
CA ARG A 52 -10.80 0.45 -8.35
C ARG A 52 -11.59 1.66 -8.84
N ALA A 53 -12.15 1.54 -10.05
CA ALA A 53 -12.92 2.59 -10.73
C ALA A 53 -14.06 3.22 -9.91
N LYS A 54 -14.62 2.51 -8.93
CA LYS A 54 -15.69 3.02 -8.04
C LYS A 54 -15.17 3.77 -6.80
N CYS A 55 -13.86 3.73 -6.53
CA CYS A 55 -13.27 4.35 -5.35
C CYS A 55 -12.52 5.63 -5.72
N SER A 56 -11.59 5.54 -6.69
CA SER A 56 -10.82 6.67 -7.22
C SER A 56 -10.26 7.63 -6.15
N VAL A 57 -9.88 7.10 -4.99
CA VAL A 57 -9.25 7.87 -3.90
C VAL A 57 -7.75 7.94 -4.10
N ASP A 58 -7.14 9.05 -3.72
CA ASP A 58 -5.70 9.20 -3.68
C ASP A 58 -5.11 8.55 -2.43
N LEU A 59 -4.03 7.80 -2.63
CA LEU A 59 -3.32 7.06 -1.59
C LEU A 59 -1.87 7.53 -1.56
N ALA A 60 -1.40 7.91 -0.38
CA ALA A 60 0.02 8.02 -0.06
C ALA A 60 0.48 6.74 0.63
N ILE A 61 1.41 6.04 0.02
CA ILE A 61 2.03 4.83 0.57
C ILE A 61 3.44 5.17 1.01
N ASP A 62 3.78 4.84 2.25
CA ASP A 62 5.15 4.87 2.78
C ASP A 62 5.59 3.43 3.02
N TYR A 63 6.51 2.96 2.18
CA TYR A 63 7.02 1.58 2.23
C TYR A 63 7.99 1.37 3.39
N ASN A 64 8.66 2.42 3.87
CA ASN A 64 9.59 2.32 5.01
C ASN A 64 8.83 2.33 6.34
N ALA A 65 7.80 3.16 6.46
CA ALA A 65 6.94 3.21 7.64
C ALA A 65 5.84 2.15 7.62
N GLU A 66 5.74 1.38 6.53
CA GLU A 66 4.72 0.38 6.24
C GLU A 66 3.28 0.87 6.41
N LYS A 67 2.98 2.05 5.84
CA LYS A 67 1.70 2.75 6.03
C LYS A 67 1.05 3.12 4.72
N VAL A 68 -0.28 3.04 4.69
CA VAL A 68 -1.13 3.58 3.65
C VAL A 68 -1.98 4.69 4.25
N ILE A 69 -1.84 5.89 3.70
CA ILE A 69 -2.54 7.10 4.11
C ILE A 69 -3.50 7.46 2.99
N LEU A 70 -4.75 7.72 3.36
CA LEU A 70 -5.75 8.22 2.42
C LEU A 70 -5.65 9.74 2.36
N ILE A 71 -5.49 10.27 1.14
CA ILE A 71 -5.48 11.71 0.88
C ILE A 71 -6.86 12.03 0.29
N THR A 72 -7.68 12.78 1.01
CA THR A 72 -8.97 13.34 0.54
C THR A 72 -8.85 14.84 0.39
#